data_AF-A0AA42SR72-F1
#
_entry.id   AF-A0AA42SR72-F1
#
_cell.length_a   1.000
_cell.length_b   1.000
_cell.length_c   1.000
_cell.angle_alpha   90.00
_cell.angle_beta   90.00
_cell.angle_gamma   90.00
#
_symmetry.space_group_name_H-M   'P 1'
#
loop_
_entity.id
_entity.type
_entity.pdbx_description
1 polymer ?
#
loop_
_entity_poly.entity_id
_entity_poly.type
_entity_poly.pdbx_seq_one_letter_code
_entity_poly.pdbx_strand_id
1 'polypeptide(L)'
;MNMLVNIKREVQASELDFVEVEKLILQCEKAKSSIKVIYEAIKDIELDAYQIVSAITRKSYSSSFNTEESALKQISSCFWRKLTEIINLRNFISEKEYDALQDKIVRHEIEDFTMDNVNVFLESIWSTRHMAYARKVDSLFSQLSSKYKTNLGAGINPCVIIHHNSYHSYCRRDNLVEEVRFIARQLFGKPLDHTRLDKLRLHRGIWHSIDDNLLRIKIYENGNCHILFNQCVVDRINQVLNLLYPNQIGIDPNVKHKRRAYDEPIL
;
A
#
# COMPACT_ATOMS: atom_id res chain seq x y z
N MET A 1 5.78 -31.33 -7.14
CA MET A 1 4.80 -31.41 -6.04
C MET A 1 4.48 -29.99 -5.63
N ASN A 2 3.38 -29.45 -6.16
CA ASN A 2 3.06 -28.02 -6.17
C ASN A 2 2.90 -27.48 -4.73
N MET A 3 3.70 -26.49 -4.37
CA MET A 3 3.62 -25.79 -3.08
C MET A 3 2.22 -25.15 -2.86
N LEU A 4 1.50 -24.88 -3.96
CA LEU A 4 0.07 -24.50 -4.00
C LEU A 4 -0.86 -25.47 -3.25
N VAL A 5 -0.51 -26.76 -3.17
CA VAL A 5 -1.28 -27.77 -2.43
C VAL A 5 -0.98 -27.73 -0.93
N ASN A 6 0.20 -27.26 -0.53
CA ASN A 6 0.58 -27.15 0.88
C ASN A 6 0.08 -25.86 1.52
N ILE A 7 -0.03 -24.76 0.76
CA ILE A 7 -0.69 -23.52 1.21
C ILE A 7 -2.17 -23.78 1.55
N LYS A 8 -2.81 -24.73 0.85
CA LYS A 8 -4.18 -25.19 1.12
C LYS A 8 -4.39 -25.83 2.51
N ARG A 9 -3.34 -26.28 3.20
CA ARG A 9 -3.48 -27.11 4.41
C ARG A 9 -3.29 -26.39 5.75
N GLU A 10 -2.63 -25.23 5.79
CA GLU A 10 -2.25 -24.61 7.08
C GLU A 10 -2.88 -23.26 7.38
N VAL A 11 -3.69 -22.68 6.48
CA VAL A 11 -4.26 -21.34 6.70
C VAL A 11 -5.73 -21.30 6.28
N GLN A 12 -6.63 -21.62 7.22
CA GLN A 12 -8.03 -21.19 7.19
C GLN A 12 -8.15 -19.69 7.53
N ALA A 13 -7.33 -18.84 6.90
CA ALA A 13 -7.45 -17.39 6.99
C ALA A 13 -7.65 -16.83 5.59
N SER A 14 -8.91 -16.42 5.37
CA SER A 14 -9.50 -15.78 4.18
C SER A 14 -9.30 -16.51 2.86
N GLU A 15 -10.39 -17.05 2.33
CA GLU A 15 -10.66 -17.22 0.89
C GLU A 15 -10.59 -15.86 0.16
N LEU A 16 -9.50 -15.11 0.31
CA LEU A 16 -9.11 -14.09 -0.66
C LEU A 16 -8.59 -14.85 -1.89
N ASP A 17 -9.57 -15.43 -2.57
CA ASP A 17 -9.81 -15.33 -4.00
C ASP A 17 -8.72 -15.85 -4.94
N PHE A 18 -8.20 -17.04 -4.65
CA PHE A 18 -7.45 -17.86 -5.63
C PHE A 18 -8.21 -17.95 -6.97
N VAL A 19 -9.54 -18.06 -6.90
CA VAL A 19 -10.44 -18.05 -8.06
C VAL A 19 -10.38 -16.72 -8.81
N GLU A 20 -10.33 -15.58 -8.10
CA GLU A 20 -10.21 -14.26 -8.73
C GLU A 20 -8.83 -14.03 -9.35
N VAL A 21 -7.75 -14.53 -8.74
CA VAL A 21 -6.40 -14.49 -9.33
C VAL A 21 -6.33 -15.32 -10.61
N GLU A 22 -6.82 -16.57 -10.59
CA GLU A 22 -6.90 -17.41 -11.81
C GLU A 22 -7.75 -16.75 -12.90
N LYS A 23 -8.87 -16.14 -12.51
CA LYS A 23 -9.74 -15.39 -13.43
C LYS A 23 -9.02 -14.17 -14.02
N LEU A 24 -8.20 -13.46 -13.26
CA LEU A 24 -7.38 -12.36 -13.76
C LEU A 24 -6.34 -12.85 -14.79
N ILE A 25 -5.67 -13.97 -14.51
CA ILE A 25 -4.71 -14.58 -15.44
C ILE A 25 -5.41 -14.92 -16.76
N LEU A 26 -6.54 -15.62 -16.71
CA LEU A 26 -7.30 -16.00 -17.91
C LEU A 26 -7.79 -14.77 -18.70
N GLN A 27 -8.23 -13.73 -18.00
CA GLN A 27 -8.61 -12.47 -18.64
C GLN A 27 -7.43 -11.78 -19.32
N CYS A 28 -6.24 -11.83 -18.72
CA CYS A 28 -5.02 -11.26 -19.28
C CYS A 28 -4.60 -12.02 -20.55
N GLU A 29 -4.58 -13.36 -20.50
CA GLU A 29 -4.27 -14.21 -21.65
C GLU A 29 -5.24 -13.97 -22.82
N LYS A 30 -6.54 -13.87 -22.53
CA LYS A 30 -7.55 -13.53 -23.54
C LYS A 30 -7.30 -12.16 -24.15
N ALA A 31 -7.02 -11.14 -23.33
CA ALA A 31 -6.75 -9.78 -23.80
C ALA A 31 -5.48 -9.72 -24.66
N LYS A 32 -4.40 -10.37 -24.23
CA LYS A 32 -3.15 -10.50 -25.00
C LYS A 32 -3.39 -11.19 -26.35
N SER A 33 -4.16 -12.28 -26.35
CA SER A 33 -4.51 -13.01 -27.58
C SER A 33 -5.31 -12.14 -28.55
N SER A 34 -6.27 -11.35 -28.05
CA SER A 34 -7.02 -10.41 -28.86
C SER A 34 -6.14 -9.31 -29.46
N ILE A 35 -5.16 -8.79 -28.71
CA ILE A 35 -4.19 -7.83 -29.24
C ILE A 35 -3.38 -8.43 -30.37
N LYS A 36 -2.83 -9.63 -30.19
CA LYS A 36 -2.06 -10.30 -31.26
C LYS A 36 -2.87 -10.46 -32.54
N VAL A 37 -4.13 -10.88 -32.44
CA VAL A 37 -5.04 -11.00 -33.59
C VAL A 37 -5.27 -9.65 -34.27
N ILE A 38 -5.45 -8.57 -33.50
CA ILE A 38 -5.64 -7.22 -34.05
C ILE A 38 -4.39 -6.76 -34.80
N TYR A 39 -3.21 -6.86 -34.18
CA TYR A 39 -1.96 -6.41 -34.81
C TYR A 39 -1.62 -7.23 -36.06
N GLU A 40 -1.86 -8.54 -36.05
CA GLU A 40 -1.70 -9.39 -37.22
C GLU A 40 -2.65 -8.99 -38.36
N ALA A 41 -3.90 -8.64 -38.04
CA ALA A 41 -4.90 -8.23 -39.04
C ALA A 41 -4.59 -6.88 -39.70
N ILE A 42 -3.78 -6.04 -39.07
CA ILE A 42 -3.45 -4.69 -39.55
C ILE A 42 -2.02 -4.53 -40.05
N LYS A 43 -1.20 -5.59 -39.98
CA LYS A 43 0.24 -5.54 -40.28
C LYS A 43 0.58 -5.08 -41.71
N ASP A 44 -0.32 -5.37 -42.66
CA ASP A 44 -0.13 -5.07 -44.09
C ASP A 44 -0.89 -3.80 -44.53
N ILE A 45 -1.46 -3.05 -43.60
CA ILE A 45 -2.18 -1.81 -43.88
C ILE A 45 -1.16 -0.65 -43.84
N GLU A 46 -1.17 0.22 -44.85
CA GLU A 46 -0.27 1.39 -44.94
C GLU A 46 -0.54 2.48 -43.88
N LEU A 47 -1.61 2.34 -43.09
CA LEU A 47 -1.95 3.22 -41.99
C LEU A 47 -1.19 2.79 -40.74
N ASP A 48 -0.79 3.78 -39.92
CA ASP A 48 -0.16 3.51 -38.63
C ASP A 48 -1.09 2.65 -37.77
N ALA A 49 -0.57 1.54 -37.23
CA ALA A 49 -1.29 0.62 -36.36
C ALA A 49 -2.00 1.36 -35.22
N TYR A 50 -1.37 2.41 -34.70
CA TYR A 50 -1.95 3.31 -33.71
C TYR A 50 -3.27 3.96 -34.18
N GLN A 51 -3.33 4.47 -35.42
CA GLN A 51 -4.52 5.13 -35.96
C GLN A 51 -5.70 4.15 -36.05
N ILE A 52 -5.42 2.91 -36.45
CA ILE A 52 -6.43 1.87 -36.58
C ILE A 52 -6.92 1.43 -35.20
N VAL A 53 -6.02 1.19 -34.25
CA VAL A 53 -6.38 0.82 -32.87
C VAL A 53 -7.17 1.94 -32.18
N SER A 54 -6.80 3.20 -32.37
CA SER A 54 -7.53 4.37 -31.86
C SER A 54 -8.95 4.44 -32.43
N ALA A 55 -9.11 4.23 -33.75
CA ALA A 55 -10.41 4.22 -34.41
C ALA A 55 -11.34 3.10 -33.87
N ILE A 56 -10.77 1.91 -33.59
CA ILE A 56 -11.51 0.76 -33.07
C ILE A 56 -11.92 0.96 -31.60
N THR A 57 -11.02 1.47 -30.76
CA THR A 57 -11.20 1.47 -29.30
C THR A 57 -12.05 2.63 -28.77
N ARG A 58 -12.30 3.67 -29.58
CA ARG A 58 -13.05 4.89 -29.19
C ARG A 58 -12.56 5.52 -27.87
N LYS A 59 -11.31 5.25 -27.48
CA LYS A 59 -10.69 5.68 -26.23
C LYS A 59 -9.30 6.27 -26.51
N SER A 60 -8.88 7.11 -25.57
CA SER A 60 -7.84 8.14 -25.66
C SER A 60 -6.50 7.74 -26.31
N TYR A 61 -5.87 8.75 -26.91
CA TYR A 61 -4.52 8.80 -27.46
C TYR A 61 -3.47 8.29 -26.47
N SER A 62 -3.09 7.01 -26.56
CA SER A 62 -2.00 6.43 -25.77
C SER A 62 -0.95 5.83 -26.70
N SER A 63 0.29 6.30 -26.58
CA SER A 63 1.45 5.77 -27.30
C SER A 63 1.74 4.30 -26.97
N SER A 64 1.15 3.78 -25.88
CA SER A 64 1.28 2.38 -25.50
C SER A 64 0.65 1.40 -26.49
N PHE A 65 -0.09 1.89 -27.51
CA PHE A 65 -0.67 1.08 -28.58
C PHE A 65 -0.01 1.34 -29.96
N ASN A 66 1.20 1.92 -29.98
CA ASN A 66 1.92 2.12 -31.25
C ASN A 66 2.49 0.81 -31.81
N THR A 67 2.85 -0.13 -30.94
CA THR A 67 3.40 -1.43 -31.33
C THR A 67 2.74 -2.56 -30.56
N GLU A 68 2.75 -3.77 -31.13
CA GLU A 68 2.23 -4.97 -30.45
C GLU A 68 2.92 -5.15 -29.08
N GLU A 69 4.24 -5.02 -29.04
CA GLU A 69 5.03 -5.18 -27.82
C GLU A 69 4.60 -4.18 -26.72
N SER A 70 4.44 -2.90 -27.08
CA SER A 70 4.01 -1.87 -26.13
C SER A 70 2.59 -2.13 -25.64
N ALA A 71 1.71 -2.61 -26.52
CA ALA A 71 0.33 -2.91 -26.18
C ALA A 71 0.22 -4.12 -25.23
N LEU A 72 1.04 -5.16 -25.45
CA LEU A 72 1.13 -6.31 -24.54
C LEU A 72 1.65 -5.89 -23.16
N LYS A 73 2.68 -5.04 -23.10
CA LYS A 73 3.20 -4.45 -21.85
C LYS A 73 2.13 -3.63 -21.11
N GLN A 74 1.37 -2.81 -21.82
CA GLN A 74 0.26 -2.03 -21.27
C GLN A 74 -0.83 -2.93 -20.67
N ILE A 75 -1.21 -4.01 -21.35
CA ILE A 75 -2.14 -5.00 -20.82
C ILE A 75 -1.60 -5.58 -19.52
N SER A 76 -0.36 -6.07 -19.53
CA SER A 76 0.26 -6.67 -18.34
C SER A 76 0.27 -5.71 -17.14
N SER A 77 0.67 -4.46 -17.34
CA SER A 77 0.60 -3.42 -16.31
C SER A 77 -0.82 -3.19 -15.78
N CYS A 78 -1.84 -3.22 -16.65
CA CYS A 78 -3.23 -3.09 -16.21
C CYS A 78 -3.66 -4.23 -15.29
N PHE A 79 -3.21 -5.45 -15.56
CA PHE A 79 -3.53 -6.62 -14.73
C PHE A 79 -2.73 -6.66 -13.44
N TRP A 80 -1.46 -6.23 -13.44
CA TRP A 80 -0.71 -6.03 -12.20
C TRP A 80 -1.41 -5.07 -11.24
N ARG A 81 -1.86 -3.91 -11.75
CA ARG A 81 -2.63 -2.95 -10.94
C ARG A 81 -3.89 -3.57 -10.34
N LYS A 82 -4.68 -4.31 -11.14
CA LYS A 82 -5.86 -5.02 -10.64
C LYS A 82 -5.51 -6.03 -9.55
N LEU A 83 -4.43 -6.79 -9.72
CA LEU A 83 -3.98 -7.75 -8.72
C LEU A 83 -3.66 -7.03 -7.40
N THR A 84 -2.90 -5.93 -7.44
CA THR A 84 -2.56 -5.16 -6.23
C THR A 84 -3.79 -4.61 -5.49
N GLU A 85 -4.85 -4.27 -6.22
CA GLU A 85 -6.13 -3.82 -5.66
C GLU A 85 -6.90 -4.97 -5.00
N ILE A 86 -7.03 -6.12 -5.69
CA ILE A 86 -7.77 -7.30 -5.19
C ILE A 86 -7.15 -7.83 -3.91
N ILE A 87 -5.82 -7.98 -3.87
CA ILE A 87 -5.13 -8.44 -2.66
C ILE A 87 -5.03 -7.36 -1.59
N ASN A 88 -5.55 -6.16 -1.85
CA ASN A 88 -5.47 -4.99 -0.98
C ASN A 88 -4.02 -4.73 -0.51
N LEU A 89 -3.06 -4.76 -1.43
CA LEU A 89 -1.63 -4.77 -1.10
C LEU A 89 -1.21 -3.62 -0.18
N ARG A 90 -1.80 -2.43 -0.40
CA ARG A 90 -1.60 -1.22 0.40
C ARG A 90 -1.86 -1.44 1.90
N ASN A 91 -2.65 -2.45 2.28
CA ASN A 91 -2.91 -2.80 3.68
C ASN A 91 -1.72 -3.44 4.38
N PHE A 92 -0.79 -4.04 3.64
CA PHE A 92 0.33 -4.84 4.17
C PHE A 92 1.69 -4.13 4.07
N ILE A 93 1.83 -3.20 3.13
CA ILE A 93 3.11 -2.58 2.77
C ILE A 93 3.07 -1.07 3.01
N SER A 94 4.23 -0.42 3.11
CA SER A 94 4.28 1.03 3.28
C SER A 94 3.75 1.76 2.04
N GLU A 95 3.26 3.00 2.21
CA GLU A 95 2.79 3.81 1.08
C GLU A 95 3.89 4.03 0.04
N LYS A 96 5.14 4.20 0.50
CA LYS A 96 6.29 4.41 -0.38
C LYS A 96 6.66 3.17 -1.19
N GLU A 97 6.62 1.98 -0.59
CA GLU A 97 6.78 0.71 -1.31
C GLU A 97 5.66 0.52 -2.35
N TYR A 98 4.43 0.89 -1.98
CA TYR A 98 3.28 0.83 -2.89
C TYR A 98 3.45 1.80 -4.07
N ASP A 99 3.80 3.06 -3.81
CA ASP A 99 4.03 4.07 -4.84
C ASP A 99 5.18 3.65 -5.78
N ALA A 100 6.29 3.15 -5.23
CA ALA A 100 7.41 2.66 -6.03
C ALA A 100 7.01 1.49 -6.94
N LEU A 101 6.16 0.58 -6.46
CA LEU A 101 5.61 -0.50 -7.27
C LEU A 101 4.65 0.03 -8.36
N GLN A 102 3.77 0.98 -8.02
CA GLN A 102 2.86 1.58 -9.00
C GLN A 102 3.63 2.33 -10.08
N ASP A 103 4.71 3.02 -9.74
CA ASP A 103 5.59 3.68 -10.71
C ASP A 103 6.19 2.67 -11.70
N LYS A 104 6.68 1.53 -11.23
CA LYS A 104 7.16 0.44 -12.10
C LYS A 104 6.07 -0.10 -13.01
N ILE A 105 4.87 -0.32 -12.47
CA ILE A 105 3.70 -0.79 -13.24
C ILE A 105 3.36 0.23 -14.34
N VAL A 106 3.29 1.52 -14.02
CA VAL A 106 2.97 2.59 -14.98
C VAL A 106 4.03 2.72 -16.07
N ARG A 107 5.30 2.52 -15.74
CA ARG A 107 6.42 2.60 -16.69
C ARG A 107 6.63 1.33 -17.53
N HIS A 108 5.83 0.29 -17.32
CA HIS A 108 6.02 -1.03 -17.95
C HIS A 108 7.38 -1.66 -17.60
N GLU A 109 7.92 -1.36 -16.43
CA GLU A 109 9.19 -1.89 -15.89
C GLU A 109 8.97 -3.10 -14.97
N ILE A 110 7.79 -3.71 -15.04
CA ILE A 110 7.43 -4.94 -14.34
C ILE A 110 7.33 -6.09 -15.34
N GLU A 111 7.60 -7.28 -14.85
CA GLU A 111 7.61 -8.55 -15.54
C GLU A 111 6.24 -8.84 -16.17
N ASP A 112 6.23 -9.70 -17.20
CA ASP A 112 4.99 -10.01 -17.89
C ASP A 112 3.94 -10.62 -16.94
N PHE A 113 2.68 -10.23 -17.07
CA PHE A 113 1.62 -10.76 -16.21
C PHE A 113 1.28 -12.20 -16.66
N THR A 114 1.95 -13.16 -16.03
CA THR A 114 1.81 -14.62 -16.25
C THR A 114 1.60 -15.32 -14.91
N MET A 115 1.12 -16.57 -14.95
CA MET A 115 0.91 -17.35 -13.73
C MET A 115 2.20 -17.48 -12.90
N ASP A 116 3.33 -17.76 -13.54
CA ASP A 116 4.61 -17.94 -12.87
C ASP A 116 5.08 -16.66 -12.18
N ASN A 117 5.04 -15.52 -12.88
CA ASN A 117 5.47 -14.23 -12.32
C ASN A 117 4.53 -13.77 -11.19
N VAL A 118 3.22 -13.99 -11.33
CA VAL A 118 2.25 -13.69 -10.27
C VAL A 118 2.49 -14.56 -9.05
N ASN A 119 2.78 -15.85 -9.21
CA ASN A 119 3.10 -16.74 -8.09
C ASN A 119 4.37 -16.29 -7.36
N VAL A 120 5.45 -15.96 -8.09
CA VAL A 120 6.69 -15.44 -7.49
C VAL A 120 6.43 -14.18 -6.68
N PHE A 121 5.65 -13.24 -7.23
CA PHE A 121 5.27 -12.00 -6.54
C PHE A 121 4.43 -12.26 -5.27
N LEU A 122 3.43 -13.14 -5.36
CA LEU A 122 2.60 -13.48 -4.20
C LEU A 122 3.41 -14.21 -3.11
N GLU A 123 4.35 -15.09 -3.49
CA GLU A 123 5.27 -15.74 -2.57
C GLU A 123 6.23 -14.75 -1.91
N SER A 124 6.74 -13.75 -2.64
CA SER A 124 7.64 -12.73 -2.08
C SER A 124 6.92 -11.87 -1.04
N ILE A 125 5.66 -11.48 -1.30
CA ILE A 125 4.81 -10.79 -0.32
C ILE A 125 4.52 -11.69 0.88
N TRP A 126 4.10 -12.93 0.64
CA TRP A 126 3.66 -13.82 1.71
C TRP A 126 4.81 -14.20 2.66
N SER A 127 5.97 -14.53 2.11
CA SER A 127 7.17 -14.90 2.87
C SER A 127 7.70 -13.74 3.71
N THR A 128 7.62 -12.51 3.19
CA THR A 128 8.13 -11.31 3.87
C THR A 128 7.06 -10.52 4.62
N ARG A 129 5.80 -10.97 4.68
CA ARG A 129 4.65 -10.21 5.20
C ARG A 129 4.84 -9.57 6.57
N HIS A 130 5.51 -10.25 7.50
CA HIS A 130 5.77 -9.76 8.84
C HIS A 130 6.77 -8.60 8.82
N MET A 131 7.82 -8.71 8.00
CA MET A 131 8.78 -7.62 7.77
C MET A 131 8.16 -6.49 6.97
N ALA A 132 7.36 -6.78 5.93
CA ALA A 132 6.63 -5.77 5.17
C ALA A 132 5.70 -4.94 6.08
N TYR A 133 4.97 -5.60 6.97
CA TYR A 133 4.14 -4.92 7.96
C TYR A 133 4.97 -4.08 8.95
N ALA A 134 6.12 -4.59 9.40
CA ALA A 134 7.01 -3.82 10.27
C ALA A 134 7.57 -2.57 9.57
N ARG A 135 7.97 -2.70 8.30
CA ARG A 135 8.41 -1.59 7.44
C ARG A 135 7.32 -0.55 7.24
N LYS A 136 6.08 -1.00 7.02
CA LYS A 136 4.89 -0.14 6.98
C LYS A 136 4.74 0.69 8.25
N VAL A 137 4.79 0.04 9.41
CA VAL A 137 4.69 0.72 10.72
C VAL A 137 5.85 1.69 10.93
N ASP A 138 7.08 1.34 10.56
CA ASP A 138 8.21 2.26 10.72
C ASP A 138 8.14 3.45 9.75
N SER A 139 7.79 3.22 8.48
CA SER A 139 7.63 4.28 7.47
C SER A 139 6.49 5.24 7.82
N LEU A 140 5.48 4.79 8.57
CA LEU A 140 4.45 5.68 9.10
C LEU A 140 5.09 6.71 10.04
N PHE A 141 5.83 6.22 11.04
CA PHE A 141 6.40 7.07 12.08
C PHE A 141 7.67 7.80 11.62
N SER A 142 8.27 7.43 10.48
CA SER A 142 9.37 8.19 9.86
C SER A 142 8.96 9.60 9.42
N GLN A 143 7.66 9.85 9.26
CA GLN A 143 7.10 11.16 8.88
C GLN A 143 6.96 12.11 10.07
N LEU A 144 7.13 11.61 11.30
CA LEU A 144 7.05 12.43 12.50
C LEU A 144 8.25 13.37 12.61
N SER A 145 7.99 14.59 13.06
CA SER A 145 9.06 15.56 13.31
C SER A 145 9.93 15.11 14.49
N SER A 146 11.25 15.09 14.28
CA SER A 146 12.26 14.83 15.33
C SER A 146 12.38 15.97 16.36
N LYS A 147 11.69 17.10 16.15
CA LYS A 147 11.67 18.24 17.07
C LYS A 147 11.02 17.91 18.42
N TYR A 148 10.14 16.92 18.45
CA TYR A 148 9.39 16.55 19.65
C TYR A 148 10.04 15.36 20.35
N LYS A 149 10.47 15.56 21.60
CA LYS A 149 11.09 14.50 22.43
C LYS A 149 10.21 13.25 22.62
N THR A 150 8.90 13.38 22.44
CA THR A 150 7.96 12.26 22.50
C THR A 150 8.04 11.35 21.27
N ASN A 151 8.58 11.84 20.15
CA ASN A 151 8.76 11.07 18.92
C ASN A 151 10.12 10.34 18.98
N LEU A 152 10.09 9.04 19.27
CA LEU A 152 11.29 8.22 19.43
C LEU A 152 11.91 7.82 18.07
N GLY A 153 13.24 7.64 18.07
CA GLY A 153 13.98 7.08 16.93
C GLY A 153 13.74 5.58 16.74
N ALA A 154 13.53 4.83 17.83
CA ALA A 154 13.11 3.43 17.84
C ALA A 154 11.88 3.26 18.76
N GLY A 155 10.86 2.53 18.30
CA GLY A 155 9.60 2.36 19.04
C GLY A 155 8.71 3.61 19.04
N ILE A 156 7.63 3.62 19.82
CA ILE A 156 6.77 4.78 20.01
C ILE A 156 6.43 4.98 21.49
N ASN A 157 6.15 6.24 21.86
CA ASN A 157 5.56 6.60 23.14
C ASN A 157 4.03 6.62 23.04
N PRO A 158 3.31 6.62 24.19
CA PRO A 158 1.86 6.76 24.20
C PRO A 158 1.35 8.04 23.55
N CYS A 159 2.13 9.13 23.56
CA CYS A 159 1.74 10.38 22.91
C CYS A 159 2.65 10.66 21.71
N VAL A 160 2.05 10.77 20.53
CA VAL A 160 2.73 11.16 19.28
C VAL A 160 2.21 12.52 18.82
N ILE A 161 3.12 13.35 18.32
CA ILE A 161 2.81 14.69 17.83
C ILE A 161 3.02 14.75 16.32
N ILE A 162 1.95 15.04 15.60
CA ILE A 162 1.92 15.28 14.16
C ILE A 162 1.95 16.79 13.93
N HIS A 163 3.04 17.28 13.36
CA HIS A 163 3.28 18.70 13.10
C HIS A 163 2.57 19.16 11.82
N HIS A 164 1.88 20.30 11.86
CA HIS A 164 1.14 20.86 10.72
C HIS A 164 0.33 19.81 9.96
N ASN A 165 -0.54 19.10 10.69
CA ASN A 165 -1.44 18.15 10.07
C ASN A 165 -2.32 18.88 9.04
N SER A 166 -2.16 18.48 7.77
CA SER A 166 -2.80 19.05 6.58
C SER A 166 -4.29 18.74 6.46
N TYR A 167 -4.96 18.33 7.55
CA TYR A 167 -6.42 18.24 7.66
C TYR A 167 -7.16 19.53 7.15
N HIS A 168 -6.44 20.60 6.81
CA HIS A 168 -6.87 21.83 6.14
C HIS A 168 -7.25 21.69 4.66
N SER A 169 -6.91 20.60 3.97
CA SER A 169 -7.36 20.35 2.59
C SER A 169 -8.24 19.09 2.52
N TYR A 170 -9.35 19.21 1.78
CA TYR A 170 -10.36 18.17 1.57
C TYR A 170 -9.88 16.97 0.73
N CYS A 171 -8.57 16.74 0.62
CA CYS A 171 -8.01 15.91 -0.44
C CYS A 171 -6.87 15.04 0.08
N ARG A 172 -7.08 13.73 -0.03
CA ARG A 172 -6.14 12.59 0.05
C ARG A 172 -6.02 11.84 1.38
N ARG A 173 -5.93 10.52 1.21
CA ARG A 173 -5.66 9.48 2.21
C ARG A 173 -4.23 9.54 2.76
N ASP A 174 -3.49 10.62 2.48
CA ASP A 174 -2.11 10.85 2.93
C ASP A 174 -2.06 11.49 4.33
N ASN A 175 -3.18 11.45 5.04
CA ASN A 175 -3.24 11.97 6.38
C ASN A 175 -2.67 10.93 7.32
N LEU A 176 -1.49 11.21 7.85
CA LEU A 176 -0.78 10.39 8.84
C LEU A 176 -1.71 9.88 9.98
N VAL A 177 -2.76 10.63 10.31
CA VAL A 177 -3.80 10.20 11.27
C VAL A 177 -4.56 8.98 10.78
N GLU A 178 -5.06 8.96 9.54
CA GLU A 178 -5.85 7.83 9.02
C GLU A 178 -5.02 6.55 8.99
N GLU A 179 -3.74 6.66 8.64
CA GLU A 179 -2.84 5.49 8.65
C GLU A 179 -2.54 5.01 10.07
N VAL A 180 -2.40 5.93 11.05
CA VAL A 180 -2.33 5.56 12.48
C VAL A 180 -3.59 4.82 12.93
N ARG A 181 -4.79 5.31 12.55
CA ARG A 181 -6.07 4.67 12.87
C ARG A 181 -6.16 3.28 12.25
N PHE A 182 -5.77 3.17 10.99
CA PHE A 182 -5.73 1.92 10.24
C PHE A 182 -4.85 0.88 10.95
N ILE A 183 -3.60 1.21 11.29
CA ILE A 183 -2.69 0.31 11.99
C ILE A 183 -3.24 -0.07 13.37
N ALA A 184 -3.75 0.90 14.14
CA ALA A 184 -4.32 0.62 15.46
C ALA A 184 -5.49 -0.37 15.39
N ARG A 185 -6.40 -0.23 14.41
CA ARG A 185 -7.54 -1.13 14.25
C ARG A 185 -7.12 -2.51 13.72
N GLN A 186 -6.22 -2.56 12.74
CA GLN A 186 -5.66 -3.81 12.21
C GLN A 186 -4.99 -4.64 13.30
N LEU A 187 -4.17 -4.02 14.15
CA LEU A 187 -3.49 -4.71 15.24
C LEU A 187 -4.46 -5.42 16.19
N PHE A 188 -5.72 -4.98 16.28
CA PHE A 188 -6.75 -5.55 17.14
C PHE A 188 -7.86 -6.28 16.36
N GLY A 189 -7.66 -6.56 15.07
CA GLY A 189 -8.64 -7.28 14.24
C GLY A 189 -9.98 -6.56 14.12
N LYS A 190 -10.00 -5.23 14.25
CA LYS A 190 -11.21 -4.41 14.15
C LYS A 190 -11.47 -3.99 12.70
N PRO A 191 -12.73 -3.93 12.25
CA PRO A 191 -13.07 -3.44 10.91
C PRO A 191 -12.67 -1.98 10.78
N LEU A 192 -12.35 -1.52 9.56
CA LEU A 192 -11.98 -0.13 9.33
C LEU A 192 -13.10 0.83 9.78
N ASP A 193 -12.71 1.95 10.38
CA ASP A 193 -13.62 3.01 10.77
C ASP A 193 -13.42 4.21 9.84
N HIS A 194 -14.44 4.50 9.04
CA HIS A 194 -14.44 5.60 8.07
C HIS A 194 -15.03 6.89 8.63
N THR A 195 -15.23 6.97 9.96
CA THR A 195 -15.68 8.20 10.62
C THR A 195 -14.73 9.34 10.29
N ARG A 196 -15.27 10.40 9.69
CA ARG A 196 -14.51 11.61 9.34
C ARG A 196 -14.21 12.39 10.61
N LEU A 197 -12.95 12.80 10.78
CA LEU A 197 -12.51 13.60 11.94
C LEU A 197 -12.48 15.11 11.65
N ASP A 198 -12.98 15.55 10.49
CA ASP A 198 -13.05 16.95 10.10
C ASP A 198 -13.84 17.81 11.10
N LYS A 199 -14.91 17.26 11.67
CA LYS A 199 -15.72 17.95 12.71
C LYS A 199 -14.96 18.20 14.01
N LEU A 200 -13.90 17.44 14.32
CA LEU A 200 -13.09 17.67 15.54
C LEU A 200 -12.38 19.03 15.51
N ARG A 201 -12.23 19.63 14.33
CA ARG A 201 -11.68 20.98 14.16
C ARG A 201 -12.53 22.09 14.75
N LEU A 202 -13.82 21.82 14.99
CA LEU A 202 -14.75 22.74 15.65
C LEU A 202 -14.54 22.73 17.18
N HIS A 203 -13.87 21.69 17.70
CA HIS A 203 -13.65 21.47 19.13
C HIS A 203 -12.14 21.39 19.43
N ARG A 204 -11.40 22.42 19.02
CA ARG A 204 -9.94 22.49 19.19
C ARG A 204 -9.56 22.50 20.67
N GLY A 205 -8.41 21.92 20.99
CA GLY A 205 -7.89 21.90 22.35
C GLY A 205 -8.52 20.85 23.27
N ILE A 206 -9.46 20.03 22.78
CA ILE A 206 -10.17 19.01 23.55
C ILE A 206 -9.75 17.61 23.09
N TRP A 207 -9.69 16.66 24.03
CA TRP A 207 -9.43 15.25 23.73
C TRP A 207 -10.71 14.55 23.31
N HIS A 208 -10.66 13.85 22.17
CA HIS A 208 -11.74 13.01 21.67
C HIS A 208 -11.27 11.56 21.61
N SER A 209 -12.01 10.64 22.22
CA SER A 209 -11.80 9.21 21.99
C SER A 209 -12.30 8.82 20.60
N ILE A 210 -11.49 8.03 19.88
CA ILE A 210 -11.81 7.52 18.56
C ILE A 210 -11.47 6.02 18.48
N ASP A 211 -11.95 5.35 17.43
CA ASP A 211 -11.61 3.97 17.09
C ASP A 211 -11.75 2.99 18.27
N ASP A 212 -12.92 3.00 18.94
CA ASP A 212 -13.24 2.16 20.11
C ASP A 212 -12.30 2.34 21.31
N ASN A 213 -11.89 3.58 21.59
CA ASN A 213 -10.94 3.94 22.67
C ASN A 213 -9.53 3.36 22.50
N LEU A 214 -9.17 2.88 21.30
CA LEU A 214 -7.78 2.57 20.98
C LEU A 214 -6.91 3.83 20.98
N LEU A 215 -7.48 4.96 20.58
CA LEU A 215 -6.80 6.24 20.45
C LEU A 215 -7.63 7.37 21.06
N ARG A 216 -6.94 8.44 21.49
CA ARG A 216 -7.53 9.76 21.68
C ARG A 216 -6.80 10.76 20.81
N ILE A 217 -7.52 11.73 20.28
CA ILE A 217 -6.99 12.77 19.41
C ILE A 217 -7.31 14.15 19.96
N LYS A 218 -6.35 15.07 19.83
CA LYS A 218 -6.52 16.49 20.17
C LYS A 218 -5.89 17.36 19.08
N ILE A 219 -6.73 18.20 18.46
CA ILE A 219 -6.34 19.09 17.38
C ILE A 219 -6.13 20.50 17.94
N TYR A 220 -5.03 21.14 17.56
CA TYR A 220 -4.63 22.48 18.00
C TYR A 220 -4.85 23.52 16.92
N GLU A 221 -4.91 24.80 17.31
CA GLU A 221 -5.16 25.90 16.39
C GLU A 221 -4.07 26.11 15.34
N ASN A 222 -2.82 25.83 15.70
CA ASN A 222 -1.65 25.90 14.83
C ASN A 222 -1.54 24.71 13.85
N GLY A 223 -2.56 23.85 13.77
CA GLY A 223 -2.60 22.68 12.91
C GLY A 223 -1.88 21.46 13.47
N ASN A 224 -1.28 21.53 14.66
CA ASN A 224 -0.71 20.33 15.28
C ASN A 224 -1.81 19.39 15.76
N CYS A 225 -1.52 18.09 15.71
CA CYS A 225 -2.41 17.05 16.16
C CYS A 225 -1.66 16.14 17.13
N HIS A 226 -2.21 15.95 18.32
CA HIS A 226 -1.68 14.98 19.28
C HIS A 226 -2.55 13.73 19.21
N ILE A 227 -1.90 12.58 19.13
CA ILE A 227 -2.54 11.27 19.23
C ILE A 227 -2.01 10.61 20.51
N LEU A 228 -2.93 10.25 21.39
CA LEU A 228 -2.66 9.47 22.59
C LEU A 228 -3.16 8.04 22.36
N PHE A 229 -2.23 7.10 22.27
CA PHE A 229 -2.50 5.67 22.15
C PHE A 229 -2.87 5.09 23.51
N ASN A 230 -3.80 4.12 23.52
CA ASN A 230 -3.90 3.20 24.64
C ASN A 230 -2.59 2.39 24.75
N GLN A 231 -2.15 2.11 25.98
CA GLN A 231 -0.90 1.39 26.25
C GLN A 231 -0.83 0.05 25.50
N CYS A 232 -1.95 -0.68 25.39
CA CYS A 232 -1.97 -1.95 24.65
C CYS A 232 -1.64 -1.80 23.16
N VAL A 233 -1.96 -0.65 22.55
CA VAL A 233 -1.63 -0.34 21.16
C VAL A 233 -0.13 -0.02 21.03
N VAL A 234 0.39 0.76 21.98
CA VAL A 234 1.83 1.07 22.08
C VAL A 234 2.65 -0.22 22.16
N ASP A 235 2.25 -1.14 23.04
CA ASP A 235 2.96 -2.40 23.24
C ASP A 235 2.98 -3.25 21.96
N ARG A 236 1.85 -3.37 21.25
CA ARG A 236 1.78 -4.10 19.96
C ARG A 236 2.59 -3.44 18.85
N ILE A 237 2.54 -2.11 18.73
CA ILE A 237 3.35 -1.38 17.75
C ILE A 237 4.84 -1.61 18.04
N ASN A 238 5.24 -1.53 19.31
CA ASN A 238 6.62 -1.74 19.72
C ASN A 238 7.09 -3.18 19.50
N GLN A 239 6.23 -4.19 19.71
CA GLN A 239 6.52 -5.57 19.34
C GLN A 239 6.78 -5.73 17.84
N VAL A 240 5.98 -5.08 17.00
CA VAL A 240 6.19 -5.08 15.54
C VAL A 240 7.49 -4.38 15.17
N LEU A 241 7.78 -3.21 15.72
CA LEU A 241 9.00 -2.46 15.45
C LEU A 241 10.27 -3.17 15.96
N ASN A 242 10.16 -4.03 16.97
CA ASN A 242 11.27 -4.86 17.46
C ASN A 242 11.76 -5.87 16.40
N LEU A 243 10.97 -6.18 15.37
CA LEU A 243 11.42 -6.98 14.21
C LEU A 243 12.50 -6.24 13.39
N LEU A 244 12.45 -4.91 13.36
CA LEU A 244 13.42 -4.06 12.65
C LEU A 244 14.56 -3.58 13.56
N TYR A 245 14.24 -3.34 14.82
CA TYR A 245 15.14 -2.74 15.81
C TYR A 245 15.23 -3.62 17.06
N PRO A 246 15.77 -4.85 16.94
CA PRO A 246 15.80 -5.79 18.05
C PRO A 246 16.61 -5.23 19.23
N ASN A 247 16.03 -5.31 20.43
CA ASN A 247 16.61 -4.82 21.68
C ASN A 247 16.88 -3.30 21.73
N GLN A 248 16.30 -2.52 20.82
CA GLN A 248 16.51 -1.05 20.77
C GLN A 248 15.28 -0.25 21.22
N ILE A 249 14.14 -0.91 21.41
CA ILE A 249 12.91 -0.28 21.88
C ILE A 249 13.09 0.15 23.34
N GLY A 250 12.93 1.45 23.62
CA GLY A 250 13.08 2.01 24.96
C GLY A 250 14.51 2.32 25.39
N ILE A 251 15.50 2.13 24.51
CA ILE A 251 16.86 2.69 24.70
C ILE A 251 16.79 4.21 24.54
N ASP A 252 17.68 4.92 25.26
CA ASP A 252 17.79 6.38 25.35
C ASP A 252 17.25 7.11 24.09
N PRO A 253 16.21 7.97 24.22
CA PRO A 253 15.62 8.71 23.09
C PRO A 253 16.63 9.56 22.30
N ASN A 254 17.82 9.81 22.84
CA ASN A 254 18.91 10.50 22.16
C ASN A 254 19.74 9.59 21.23
N VAL A 255 19.60 8.26 21.30
CA VAL A 255 20.19 7.32 20.34
C VAL A 255 19.43 7.48 19.02
N LYS A 256 20.05 8.21 18.09
CA LYS A 256 19.48 8.54 16.80
C LYS A 256 19.49 7.32 15.87
N HIS A 257 18.46 6.47 15.97
CA HIS A 257 18.09 5.63 14.84
C HIS A 257 17.29 6.46 13.85
N LYS A 258 17.81 6.55 12.62
CA LYS A 258 17.08 7.18 11.52
C LYS A 258 16.07 6.16 11.01
N ARG A 259 14.78 6.37 11.34
CA ARG A 259 13.67 5.63 10.72
C ARG A 259 13.82 5.65 9.20
N ARG A 260 13.43 4.56 8.55
CA ARG A 260 13.67 4.41 7.12
C ARG A 260 12.39 4.70 6.35
N ALA A 261 12.54 5.50 5.31
CA ALA A 261 11.60 5.53 4.22
C ALA A 261 11.90 4.27 3.40
N TYR A 262 11.11 3.22 3.53
CA TYR A 262 11.23 2.04 2.68
C TYR A 262 10.66 2.41 1.32
N ASP A 263 11.52 2.82 0.38
CA ASP A 263 11.17 3.31 -0.95
C ASP A 263 11.60 2.34 -2.06
N GLU A 264 12.26 1.24 -1.70
CA GLU A 264 12.53 0.14 -2.61
C GLU A 264 11.24 -0.67 -2.85
N PRO A 265 10.85 -0.90 -4.12
CA PRO A 265 9.66 -1.68 -4.43
C PRO A 265 9.84 -3.12 -3.98
N ILE A 266 8.75 -3.72 -3.51
CA ILE A 266 8.71 -5.16 -3.23
C ILE A 266 8.80 -5.87 -4.58
N LEU A 267 9.87 -6.63 -4.76
CA LEU A 267 10.12 -7.54 -5.88
C LEU A 267 10.30 -8.94 -5.28
#